data_AF-A0A812ND89-F1
#
_entry.id   AF-A0A812ND89-F1
#
_cell.length_a   1.000
_cell.length_b   1.000
_cell.length_c   1.000
_cell.angle_alpha   90.00
_cell.angle_beta   90.00
_cell.angle_gamma   90.00
#
_symmetry.space_group_name_H-M   'P 1'
#
loop_
_entity.id
_entity.type
_entity.pdbx_description
1 polymer ?
#
loop_
_entity_poly.entity_id
_entity_poly.type
_entity_poly.pdbx_seq_one_letter_code
_entity_poly.pdbx_strand_id
1 'polypeptide(L)'
;MACSAFSLILILAPCCIAQKGSCLDGECAASWIQTQIALQTHVRGTALHGGHATTQSWNPSDIETAPDMNGRLCHLCTMPPPKRSDREYVQRTDCGNQSIYEHPENWDKAIVQFNRPAEEGHNASTAFCELNYQKMCADAIYNRDWLFQAKAVDIRRSYGTDYDPYYCYYNGWLSPELKALQHDFDGMDMKARRFCESHGDAWQTMTMREADVIYWRGYNRSGLPTREEALLMAEWNCAMGTVACDMAYCAYSFCELANGSIGTYDDCEGWDPVQGMPAPVLAA
;
A
#
# COMPACT_ATOMS: atom_id res chain seq x y z
N MET A 1 -49.41 -25.68 34.35
CA MET A 1 -48.18 -25.32 35.08
C MET A 1 -47.03 -25.52 34.12
N ALA A 2 -46.53 -24.43 33.57
CA ALA A 2 -45.49 -24.41 32.55
C ALA A 2 -44.15 -24.10 33.23
N CYS A 3 -43.14 -24.96 33.02
CA CYS A 3 -41.76 -24.67 33.35
C CYS A 3 -41.01 -24.36 32.06
N SER A 4 -40.74 -23.08 31.84
CA SER A 4 -39.90 -22.57 30.77
C SER A 4 -38.43 -22.91 31.06
N ALA A 5 -37.76 -23.53 30.10
CA ALA A 5 -36.31 -23.63 30.05
C ALA A 5 -35.73 -22.33 29.49
N PHE A 6 -34.98 -21.59 30.31
CA PHE A 6 -34.13 -20.49 29.86
C PHE A 6 -32.82 -21.08 29.30
N SER A 7 -32.65 -21.03 27.98
CA SER A 7 -31.33 -21.18 27.37
C SER A 7 -30.56 -19.87 27.55
N LEU A 8 -29.59 -19.90 28.46
CA LEU A 8 -28.58 -18.87 28.65
C LEU A 8 -27.60 -18.97 27.47
N ILE A 9 -27.80 -18.18 26.42
CA ILE A 9 -26.78 -17.96 25.39
C ILE A 9 -25.85 -16.87 25.94
N LEU A 10 -24.67 -17.29 26.40
CA LEU A 10 -23.54 -16.40 26.63
C LEU A 10 -23.15 -15.77 25.29
N ILE A 11 -23.56 -14.53 25.08
CA ILE A 11 -22.93 -13.65 24.08
C ILE A 11 -21.61 -13.21 24.71
N LEU A 12 -20.52 -13.88 24.35
CA LEU A 12 -19.17 -13.36 24.58
C LEU A 12 -18.99 -12.15 23.65
N ALA A 13 -19.20 -10.96 24.20
CA ALA A 13 -18.69 -9.72 23.61
C ALA A 13 -17.15 -9.74 23.67
N PRO A 14 -16.44 -9.22 22.67
CA PRO A 14 -14.99 -9.19 22.69
C PRO A 14 -14.51 -8.16 23.73
N CYS A 15 -13.68 -8.64 24.65
CA CYS A 15 -12.89 -7.82 25.56
C CYS A 15 -12.04 -6.82 24.78
N CYS A 16 -12.46 -5.56 24.75
CA CYS A 16 -11.60 -4.40 24.52
C CYS A 16 -12.25 -3.18 25.17
N ILE A 17 -12.42 -3.22 26.50
CA ILE A 17 -12.64 -2.01 27.29
C ILE A 17 -11.59 -1.96 28.39
N ALA A 18 -10.66 -1.02 28.19
CA ALA A 18 -9.87 -0.34 29.20
C ALA A 18 -9.06 -1.20 30.18
N GLN A 19 -7.81 -1.50 29.82
CA GLN A 19 -6.73 -1.47 30.80
C GLN A 19 -5.40 -1.13 30.13
N LYS A 20 -4.72 -0.11 30.66
CA LYS A 20 -3.32 0.25 30.34
C LYS A 20 -2.41 -0.88 30.84
N GLY A 21 -2.30 -1.96 30.07
CA GLY A 21 -1.40 -3.07 30.34
C GLY A 21 -1.05 -3.73 29.02
N SER A 22 0.23 -3.94 28.79
CA SER A 22 0.84 -4.44 27.56
C SER A 22 0.14 -5.69 27.00
N CYS A 23 -0.52 -5.55 25.84
CA CYS A 23 -0.82 -6.66 24.94
C CYS A 23 0.42 -6.95 24.09
N LEU A 24 1.39 -7.64 24.67
CA LEU A 24 2.42 -8.35 23.93
C LEU A 24 2.07 -9.83 24.07
N ASP A 25 1.53 -10.41 23.00
CA ASP A 25 1.64 -11.83 22.60
C ASP A 25 0.42 -12.25 21.76
N GLY A 26 0.65 -12.49 20.46
CA GLY A 26 -0.09 -13.40 19.56
C GLY A 26 -1.58 -13.21 19.25
N GLU A 27 -2.42 -12.81 20.20
CA GLU A 27 -3.87 -12.97 20.10
C GLU A 27 -4.57 -11.84 19.31
N CYS A 28 -3.98 -10.64 19.23
CA CYS A 28 -4.53 -9.56 18.40
C CYS A 28 -4.42 -9.84 16.90
N ALA A 29 -3.40 -10.57 16.44
CA ALA A 29 -3.24 -10.88 15.01
C ALA A 29 -4.36 -11.78 14.48
N ALA A 30 -4.87 -12.69 15.32
CA ALA A 30 -5.98 -13.59 14.96
C ALA A 30 -7.31 -12.86 14.76
N SER A 31 -7.54 -11.78 15.52
CA SER A 31 -8.76 -10.94 15.41
C SER A 31 -8.85 -10.23 14.05
N TRP A 32 -7.72 -9.75 13.51
CA TRP A 32 -7.69 -9.04 12.23
C TRP A 32 -7.84 -9.95 11.02
N ILE A 33 -7.30 -11.16 11.06
CA ILE A 33 -7.56 -12.18 10.04
C ILE A 33 -9.07 -12.49 9.98
N GLN A 34 -9.76 -12.54 11.13
CA GLN A 34 -11.21 -12.70 11.15
C GLN A 34 -11.96 -11.49 10.57
N THR A 35 -11.48 -10.26 10.79
CA THR A 35 -12.04 -9.05 10.16
C THR A 35 -11.83 -9.05 8.64
N GLN A 36 -10.66 -9.48 8.15
CA GLN A 36 -10.41 -9.63 6.71
C GLN A 36 -11.25 -10.77 6.10
N ILE A 37 -11.43 -11.89 6.81
CA ILE A 37 -12.35 -12.97 6.42
C ILE A 37 -13.81 -12.47 6.41
N ALA A 38 -14.21 -11.63 7.37
CA ALA A 38 -15.53 -10.99 7.41
C ALA A 38 -15.72 -10.03 6.22
N LEU A 39 -14.68 -9.26 5.85
CA LEU A 39 -14.68 -8.43 4.63
C LEU A 39 -14.82 -9.31 3.38
N GLN A 40 -14.05 -10.39 3.30
CA GLN A 40 -14.10 -11.35 2.18
C GLN A 40 -15.47 -12.04 2.07
N THR A 41 -16.12 -12.38 3.19
CA THR A 41 -17.47 -12.97 3.17
C THR A 41 -18.55 -11.94 2.81
N HIS A 42 -18.39 -10.67 3.20
CA HIS A 42 -19.27 -9.60 2.76
C HIS A 42 -19.20 -9.36 1.25
N VAL A 43 -17.99 -9.29 0.69
CA VAL A 43 -17.77 -9.09 -0.76
C VAL A 43 -18.17 -10.33 -1.58
N ARG A 44 -17.90 -11.55 -1.09
CA ARG A 44 -18.37 -12.78 -1.78
C ARG A 44 -19.90 -12.92 -1.73
N GLY A 45 -20.54 -12.46 -0.65
CA GLY A 45 -22.00 -12.45 -0.52
C GLY A 45 -22.70 -11.55 -1.55
N THR A 46 -22.07 -10.44 -1.94
CA THR A 46 -22.57 -9.55 -2.99
C THR A 46 -22.24 -10.03 -4.41
N ALA A 47 -21.12 -10.73 -4.62
CA ALA A 47 -20.73 -11.23 -5.95
C ALA A 47 -21.47 -12.51 -6.40
N LEU A 48 -21.92 -13.37 -5.46
CA LEU A 48 -22.53 -14.67 -5.78
C LEU A 48 -24.05 -14.64 -6.02
N HIS A 49 -24.70 -13.49 -5.90
CA HIS A 49 -26.09 -13.30 -6.30
C HIS A 49 -26.13 -12.57 -7.63
N GLY A 50 -26.01 -13.35 -8.72
CA GLY A 50 -26.09 -12.92 -10.11
C GLY A 50 -27.47 -12.40 -10.54
N GLY A 51 -28.02 -11.43 -9.81
CA GLY A 51 -29.30 -10.80 -10.10
C GLY A 51 -29.18 -9.31 -9.87
N HIS A 52 -28.93 -8.57 -10.96
CA HIS A 52 -28.75 -7.11 -10.99
C HIS A 52 -27.71 -6.58 -10.00
N ALA A 53 -26.66 -5.93 -10.51
CA ALA A 53 -25.84 -5.03 -9.71
C ALA A 53 -26.76 -3.96 -9.11
N THR A 54 -27.33 -4.25 -7.93
CA THR A 54 -27.86 -3.22 -7.06
C THR A 54 -26.65 -2.38 -6.72
N THR A 55 -26.76 -1.10 -7.04
CA THR A 55 -25.80 -0.04 -6.74
C THR A 55 -25.67 0.12 -5.23
N GLN A 56 -25.21 -0.92 -4.53
CA GLN A 56 -24.70 -0.77 -3.18
C GLN A 56 -23.45 0.07 -3.36
N SER A 57 -23.60 1.37 -3.10
CA SER A 57 -22.58 2.38 -3.38
C SER A 57 -21.32 1.98 -2.64
N TRP A 58 -20.32 1.50 -3.38
CA TRP A 58 -18.96 1.42 -2.87
C TRP A 58 -18.63 2.78 -2.25
N ASN A 59 -18.25 2.78 -0.98
CA ASN A 59 -17.96 4.03 -0.31
C ASN A 59 -16.65 4.55 -0.88
N PRO A 60 -16.63 5.70 -1.58
CA PRO A 60 -15.43 6.21 -2.22
C PRO A 60 -14.29 6.58 -1.26
N SER A 61 -14.53 6.48 0.05
CA SER A 61 -13.52 6.60 1.09
C SER A 61 -12.67 5.34 1.27
N ASP A 62 -13.12 4.17 0.83
CA ASP A 62 -12.40 2.90 1.03
C ASP A 62 -11.34 2.71 -0.07
N ILE A 63 -10.52 3.76 -0.29
CA ILE A 63 -9.52 3.90 -1.36
C ILE A 63 -8.51 2.73 -1.35
N GLU A 64 -8.38 2.08 -0.18
CA GLU A 64 -7.49 0.95 0.02
C GLU A 64 -7.90 -0.31 -0.70
N THR A 65 -9.17 -0.69 -0.70
CA THR A 65 -9.58 -1.98 -1.27
C THR A 65 -10.79 -1.81 -2.17
N ALA A 66 -10.59 -2.04 -3.46
CA ALA A 66 -11.61 -1.91 -4.49
C ALA A 66 -11.53 -3.07 -5.48
N PRO A 67 -12.61 -3.38 -6.21
CA PRO A 67 -12.53 -4.25 -7.37
C PRO A 67 -11.63 -3.61 -8.45
N ASP A 68 -10.73 -4.40 -9.04
CA ASP A 68 -9.96 -4.00 -10.23
C ASP A 68 -10.79 -4.08 -11.52
N MET A 69 -10.16 -3.83 -12.67
CA MET A 69 -10.80 -3.90 -14.00
C MET A 69 -11.39 -5.28 -14.34
N ASN A 70 -10.97 -6.34 -13.65
CA ASN A 70 -11.48 -7.71 -13.81
C ASN A 70 -12.52 -8.07 -12.73
N GLY A 71 -12.90 -7.13 -11.87
CA GLY A 71 -13.82 -7.35 -10.76
C GLY A 71 -13.19 -8.11 -9.57
N ARG A 72 -11.87 -8.28 -9.54
CA ARG A 72 -11.17 -8.95 -8.43
C ARG A 72 -10.85 -7.96 -7.33
N LEU A 73 -10.91 -8.40 -6.07
CA LEU A 73 -10.45 -7.56 -4.96
C LEU A 73 -8.97 -7.25 -5.09
N CYS A 74 -8.65 -6.00 -4.80
CA CYS A 74 -7.36 -5.43 -5.06
C CYS A 74 -7.06 -4.32 -4.05
N HIS A 75 -5.83 -4.32 -3.52
CA HIS A 75 -5.35 -3.26 -2.64
C HIS A 75 -4.72 -2.14 -3.48
N LEU A 76 -5.11 -0.89 -3.24
CA LEU A 76 -4.50 0.30 -3.84
C LEU A 76 -4.41 0.19 -5.38
N CYS A 77 -5.57 0.15 -6.04
CA CYS A 77 -5.69 0.14 -7.51
C CYS A 77 -6.75 1.12 -8.04
N THR A 78 -6.92 2.22 -7.34
CA THR A 78 -7.68 3.35 -7.85
C THR A 78 -6.88 4.10 -8.92
N MET A 79 -7.57 4.87 -9.76
CA MET A 79 -6.96 5.76 -10.73
C MET A 79 -6.66 7.13 -10.12
N PRO A 80 -5.60 7.82 -10.59
CA PRO A 80 -5.46 9.25 -10.40
C PRO A 80 -6.74 10.01 -10.78
N PRO A 81 -7.29 10.86 -9.89
CA PRO A 81 -8.45 11.68 -10.23
C PRO A 81 -8.05 12.75 -11.26
N PRO A 82 -8.98 13.25 -12.09
CA PRO A 82 -8.66 14.25 -13.12
C PRO A 82 -7.96 15.51 -12.62
N LYS A 83 -8.21 15.92 -11.37
CA LYS A 83 -7.54 17.09 -10.76
C LYS A 83 -6.06 16.87 -10.41
N ARG A 84 -5.57 15.63 -10.47
CA ARG A 84 -4.18 15.24 -10.18
C ARG A 84 -3.43 14.68 -11.39
N SER A 85 -4.05 14.69 -12.56
CA SER A 85 -3.44 14.18 -13.78
C SER A 85 -3.85 15.03 -14.99
N ASP A 86 -2.87 15.39 -15.79
CA ASP A 86 -3.02 15.99 -17.12
C ASP A 86 -2.91 14.96 -18.26
N ARG A 87 -2.80 13.67 -17.91
CA ARG A 87 -2.71 12.55 -18.86
C ARG A 87 -3.72 11.45 -18.57
N GLU A 88 -3.99 10.67 -19.61
CA GLU A 88 -4.74 9.42 -19.49
C GLU A 88 -3.81 8.29 -19.06
N TYR A 89 -4.30 7.49 -18.12
CA TYR A 89 -3.61 6.32 -17.60
C TYR A 89 -4.36 5.06 -17.97
N VAL A 90 -3.64 3.96 -18.12
CA VAL A 90 -4.18 2.63 -18.37
C VAL A 90 -4.01 1.77 -17.13
N GLN A 91 -5.08 1.14 -16.65
CA GLN A 91 -4.96 0.05 -15.68
C GLN A 91 -4.66 -1.25 -16.40
N ARG A 92 -3.66 -1.98 -15.91
CA ARG A 92 -3.39 -3.35 -16.35
C ARG A 92 -4.57 -4.26 -16.01
N THR A 93 -4.94 -5.11 -16.97
CA THR A 93 -5.98 -6.14 -16.85
C THR A 93 -5.39 -7.54 -16.72
N ASP A 94 -4.07 -7.69 -16.74
CA ASP A 94 -3.35 -8.96 -16.61
C ASP A 94 -2.85 -9.24 -15.18
N CYS A 95 -3.22 -8.39 -14.21
CA CYS A 95 -2.88 -8.53 -12.80
C CYS A 95 -3.90 -9.37 -12.02
N GLY A 96 -3.49 -9.83 -10.83
CA GLY A 96 -4.32 -10.50 -9.83
C GLY A 96 -4.44 -12.02 -9.99
N ASN A 97 -3.59 -12.67 -10.80
CA ASN A 97 -3.61 -14.12 -11.01
C ASN A 97 -3.23 -14.93 -9.75
N GLN A 98 -2.59 -14.29 -8.77
CA GLN A 98 -2.17 -14.86 -7.49
C GLN A 98 -2.68 -13.99 -6.32
N SER A 99 -3.80 -13.30 -6.52
CA SER A 99 -4.35 -12.34 -5.56
C SER A 99 -4.43 -12.93 -4.15
N ILE A 100 -3.89 -12.22 -3.16
CA ILE A 100 -3.93 -12.65 -1.75
C ILE A 100 -5.35 -12.72 -1.18
N TYR A 101 -6.33 -12.10 -1.85
CA TYR A 101 -7.75 -12.15 -1.49
C TYR A 101 -8.44 -13.43 -1.99
N GLU A 102 -7.91 -14.04 -3.06
CA GLU A 102 -8.43 -15.28 -3.63
C GLU A 102 -7.63 -16.50 -3.16
N HIS A 103 -6.32 -16.29 -2.94
CA HIS A 103 -5.30 -17.26 -2.54
C HIS A 103 -4.63 -16.83 -1.23
N PRO A 104 -5.33 -16.91 -0.08
CA PRO A 104 -4.79 -16.44 1.20
C PRO A 104 -3.51 -17.17 1.63
N GLU A 105 -3.26 -18.38 1.14
CA GLU A 105 -2.00 -19.10 1.34
C GLU A 105 -0.77 -18.37 0.77
N ASN A 106 -0.96 -17.42 -0.16
CA ASN A 106 0.12 -16.62 -0.71
C ASN A 106 0.71 -15.62 0.31
N TRP A 107 0.01 -15.36 1.42
CA TRP A 107 0.53 -14.54 2.52
C TRP A 107 1.81 -15.10 3.15
N ASP A 108 1.95 -16.42 3.15
CA ASP A 108 3.02 -17.16 3.82
C ASP A 108 4.15 -17.59 2.88
N LYS A 109 4.09 -17.20 1.61
CA LYS A 109 5.13 -17.51 0.64
C LYS A 109 6.05 -16.31 0.41
N ALA A 110 7.31 -16.57 0.08
CA ALA A 110 8.28 -15.52 -0.21
C ALA A 110 7.79 -14.67 -1.40
N ILE A 111 7.74 -13.35 -1.22
CA ILE A 111 7.14 -12.42 -2.18
C ILE A 111 7.85 -12.49 -3.54
N VAL A 112 9.18 -12.66 -3.54
CA VAL A 112 10.00 -12.64 -4.75
C VAL A 112 9.59 -13.67 -5.79
N GLN A 113 8.97 -14.79 -5.38
CA GLN A 113 8.53 -15.84 -6.30
C GLN A 113 7.39 -15.39 -7.23
N PHE A 114 6.72 -14.28 -6.90
CA PHE A 114 5.64 -13.70 -7.68
C PHE A 114 6.15 -12.70 -8.72
N ASN A 115 7.46 -12.42 -8.78
CA ASN A 115 8.05 -11.65 -9.87
C ASN A 115 8.37 -12.58 -11.05
N ARG A 116 8.01 -12.15 -12.26
CA ARG A 116 8.26 -12.85 -13.51
C ARG A 116 8.93 -11.90 -14.51
N PRO A 117 10.06 -12.29 -15.11
CA PRO A 117 10.64 -11.50 -16.19
C PRO A 117 9.68 -11.45 -17.38
N ALA A 118 9.91 -10.51 -18.30
CA ALA A 118 9.20 -10.52 -19.56
C ALA A 118 9.59 -11.77 -20.37
N GLU A 119 8.60 -12.42 -20.97
CA GLU A 119 8.75 -13.57 -21.86
C GLU A 119 8.13 -13.25 -23.22
N GLU A 120 8.38 -14.08 -24.23
CA GLU A 120 7.80 -13.85 -25.56
C GLU A 120 6.26 -13.84 -25.48
N GLY A 121 5.65 -12.70 -25.80
CA GLY A 121 4.20 -12.50 -25.73
C GLY A 121 3.66 -12.15 -24.34
N HIS A 122 4.51 -12.03 -23.31
CA HIS A 122 4.10 -11.69 -21.95
C HIS A 122 4.94 -10.54 -21.38
N ASN A 123 4.26 -9.49 -20.93
CA ASN A 123 4.90 -8.40 -20.19
C ASN A 123 5.51 -8.92 -18.89
N ALA A 124 6.56 -8.26 -18.40
CA ALA A 124 7.05 -8.50 -17.06
C ALA A 124 5.91 -8.33 -16.03
N SER A 125 5.89 -9.21 -15.04
CA SER A 125 4.93 -9.15 -13.95
C SER A 125 5.68 -9.03 -12.63
N THR A 126 5.27 -8.08 -11.81
CA THR A 126 5.82 -7.90 -10.46
C THR A 126 4.89 -8.52 -9.44
N ALA A 127 5.36 -8.75 -8.22
CA ALA A 127 4.48 -9.22 -7.15
C ALA A 127 3.35 -8.22 -6.87
N PHE A 128 3.55 -6.92 -7.07
CA PHE A 128 2.46 -5.92 -7.06
C PHE A 128 1.30 -6.32 -7.98
N CYS A 129 1.61 -6.79 -9.18
CA CYS A 129 0.63 -7.22 -10.17
C CYS A 129 0.05 -8.59 -9.81
N GLU A 130 0.88 -9.60 -9.59
CA GLU A 130 0.42 -10.98 -9.34
C GLU A 130 -0.45 -11.08 -8.08
N LEU A 131 -0.03 -10.43 -6.98
CA LEU A 131 -0.71 -10.48 -5.68
C LEU A 131 -1.92 -9.54 -5.57
N ASN A 132 -2.15 -8.70 -6.58
CA ASN A 132 -3.18 -7.65 -6.56
C ASN A 132 -3.08 -6.73 -5.33
N TYR A 133 -1.86 -6.45 -4.90
CA TYR A 133 -1.57 -5.67 -3.69
C TYR A 133 -0.67 -4.49 -4.06
N GLN A 134 -1.15 -3.26 -3.82
CA GLN A 134 -0.51 -2.04 -4.32
C GLN A 134 -0.32 -2.08 -5.84
N LYS A 135 -1.35 -2.57 -6.55
CA LYS A 135 -1.34 -2.76 -8.01
C LYS A 135 -1.07 -1.44 -8.77
N MET A 136 -1.35 -0.29 -8.18
CA MET A 136 -0.96 1.01 -8.75
C MET A 136 0.53 1.13 -9.09
N CYS A 137 1.43 0.38 -8.41
CA CYS A 137 2.85 0.33 -8.80
C CYS A 137 3.10 -0.50 -10.06
N ALA A 138 2.33 -1.57 -10.28
CA ALA A 138 2.37 -2.30 -11.54
C ALA A 138 1.81 -1.44 -12.69
N ASP A 139 0.77 -0.64 -12.41
CA ASP A 139 0.23 0.32 -13.37
C ASP A 139 1.22 1.47 -13.63
N ALA A 140 1.96 1.95 -12.62
CA ALA A 140 3.02 2.95 -12.76
C ALA A 140 4.12 2.50 -13.74
N ILE A 141 4.58 1.24 -13.61
CA ILE A 141 5.55 0.64 -14.53
C ILE A 141 5.02 0.63 -15.95
N TYR A 142 3.77 0.16 -16.13
CA TYR A 142 3.14 0.06 -17.45
C TYR A 142 2.99 1.43 -18.13
N ASN A 143 2.59 2.45 -17.37
CA ASN A 143 2.40 3.81 -17.88
C ASN A 143 3.70 4.62 -17.99
N ARG A 144 4.84 4.04 -17.57
CA ARG A 144 6.14 4.70 -17.44
C ARG A 144 6.06 6.01 -16.66
N ASP A 145 5.38 5.98 -15.52
CA ASP A 145 5.15 7.15 -14.67
C ASP A 145 5.05 6.74 -13.20
N TRP A 146 6.12 6.99 -12.45
CA TRP A 146 6.17 6.64 -11.03
C TRP A 146 5.26 7.54 -10.16
N LEU A 147 4.77 8.66 -10.67
CA LEU A 147 3.80 9.51 -9.95
C LEU A 147 2.39 8.92 -9.95
N PHE A 148 2.12 7.83 -10.66
CA PHE A 148 0.80 7.21 -10.71
C PHE A 148 0.24 6.97 -9.29
N GLN A 149 0.99 6.30 -8.40
CA GLN A 149 0.56 6.03 -7.03
C GLN A 149 0.29 7.34 -6.26
N ALA A 150 1.25 8.27 -6.33
CA ALA A 150 1.17 9.52 -5.61
C ALA A 150 -0.04 10.38 -6.02
N LYS A 151 -0.42 10.30 -7.29
CA LYS A 151 -1.60 10.96 -7.82
C LYS A 151 -2.89 10.23 -7.44
N ALA A 152 -2.88 8.90 -7.37
CA ALA A 152 -4.04 8.07 -7.01
C ALA A 152 -4.40 8.11 -5.52
N VAL A 153 -3.41 8.21 -4.63
CA VAL A 153 -3.61 8.16 -3.17
C VAL A 153 -3.78 9.56 -2.59
N ASP A 154 -4.87 9.80 -1.86
CA ASP A 154 -5.13 11.07 -1.15
C ASP A 154 -4.92 10.92 0.37
N ILE A 155 -3.68 11.11 0.81
CA ILE A 155 -3.24 10.82 2.19
C ILE A 155 -4.06 11.57 3.23
N ARG A 156 -4.44 12.82 2.95
CA ARG A 156 -5.25 13.67 3.86
C ARG A 156 -6.60 13.04 4.19
N ARG A 157 -7.13 12.20 3.31
CA ARG A 157 -8.39 11.49 3.51
C ARG A 157 -8.19 10.11 4.11
N SER A 158 -7.01 9.52 3.91
CA SER A 158 -6.81 8.10 4.11
C SER A 158 -6.33 7.75 5.51
N TYR A 159 -5.44 8.53 6.16
CA TYR A 159 -4.87 8.09 7.43
C TYR A 159 -4.58 9.25 8.38
N GLY A 160 -5.10 9.17 9.61
CA GLY A 160 -4.74 10.07 10.71
C GLY A 160 -3.39 9.71 11.35
N THR A 161 -2.43 9.20 10.58
CA THR A 161 -1.14 8.71 11.09
C THR A 161 0.03 9.31 10.35
N ASP A 162 1.12 9.54 11.08
CA ASP A 162 2.38 10.07 10.56
C ASP A 162 3.32 8.96 10.04
N TYR A 163 2.83 7.75 9.79
CA TYR A 163 3.67 6.60 9.41
C TYR A 163 4.42 6.87 8.11
N ASP A 164 3.70 7.20 7.03
CA ASP A 164 4.25 7.43 5.69
C ASP A 164 5.28 8.58 5.65
N PRO A 165 5.00 9.79 6.20
CA PRO A 165 5.99 10.85 6.26
C PRO A 165 7.33 10.37 6.86
N TYR A 166 7.28 9.65 7.98
CA TYR A 166 8.48 9.18 8.67
C TYR A 166 9.14 7.98 8.00
N TYR A 167 8.37 7.08 7.38
CA TYR A 167 8.88 6.05 6.49
C TYR A 167 9.72 6.65 5.35
N CYS A 168 9.18 7.67 4.69
CA CYS A 168 9.87 8.39 3.63
C CYS A 168 11.13 9.12 4.13
N TYR A 169 11.03 9.79 5.28
CA TYR A 169 12.15 10.50 5.90
C TYR A 169 13.30 9.55 6.27
N TYR A 170 13.00 8.45 6.95
CA TYR A 170 14.03 7.52 7.42
C TYR A 170 14.77 6.77 6.30
N ASN A 171 14.11 6.57 5.15
CA ASN A 171 14.72 6.00 3.95
C ASN A 171 15.45 7.04 3.08
N GLY A 172 15.44 8.33 3.47
CA GLY A 172 16.10 9.40 2.73
C GLY A 172 15.36 9.80 1.45
N TRP A 173 14.08 9.47 1.34
CA TRP A 173 13.30 9.65 0.11
C TRP A 173 12.68 11.04 -0.06
N LEU A 174 12.96 11.95 0.88
CA LEU A 174 12.57 13.37 0.81
C LEU A 174 13.68 14.25 0.21
N SER A 175 14.78 13.65 -0.22
CA SER A 175 15.97 14.37 -0.69
C SER A 175 15.70 15.18 -1.97
N PRO A 176 16.42 16.30 -2.18
CA PRO A 176 16.33 17.08 -3.42
C PRO A 176 16.61 16.24 -4.68
N GLU A 177 17.51 15.27 -4.59
CA GLU A 177 17.83 14.35 -5.69
C GLU A 177 16.58 13.58 -6.16
N LEU A 178 15.81 12.99 -5.25
CA LEU A 178 14.62 12.22 -5.62
C LEU A 178 13.47 13.10 -6.11
N LYS A 179 13.36 14.34 -5.62
CA LYS A 179 12.42 15.34 -6.17
C LYS A 179 12.75 15.68 -7.62
N ALA A 180 14.04 15.79 -7.95
CA ALA A 180 14.47 16.01 -9.34
C ALA A 180 14.15 14.83 -10.27
N LEU A 181 14.06 13.61 -9.72
CA LEU A 181 13.77 12.38 -10.46
C LEU A 181 12.28 12.05 -10.60
N GLN A 182 11.37 12.81 -9.98
CA GLN A 182 9.96 12.42 -9.91
C GLN A 182 9.29 12.26 -11.30
N HIS A 183 9.77 12.99 -12.32
CA HIS A 183 9.32 12.90 -13.71
C HIS A 183 10.30 12.16 -14.63
N ASP A 184 11.39 11.61 -14.08
CA ASP A 184 12.40 10.82 -14.78
C ASP A 184 12.21 9.34 -14.45
N PHE A 185 11.42 8.64 -15.27
CA PHE A 185 11.09 7.24 -15.04
C PHE A 185 12.32 6.34 -14.93
N ASP A 186 13.27 6.48 -15.87
CA ASP A 186 14.46 5.63 -15.93
C ASP A 186 15.47 6.00 -14.84
N GLY A 187 15.61 7.30 -14.53
CA GLY A 187 16.45 7.77 -13.44
C GLY A 187 15.96 7.29 -12.07
N MET A 188 14.65 7.36 -11.81
CA MET A 188 14.05 6.83 -10.59
C MET A 188 14.17 5.30 -10.50
N ASP A 189 13.94 4.57 -11.60
CA ASP A 189 14.11 3.11 -11.66
C ASP A 189 15.55 2.70 -11.33
N MET A 190 16.54 3.37 -11.94
CA MET A 190 17.94 3.12 -11.67
C MET A 190 18.29 3.40 -10.19
N LYS A 191 17.75 4.47 -9.61
CA LYS A 191 17.99 4.80 -8.19
C LYS A 191 17.39 3.74 -7.26
N ALA A 192 16.17 3.28 -7.56
CA ALA A 192 15.50 2.22 -6.82
C ALA A 192 16.25 0.88 -6.87
N ARG A 193 16.73 0.49 -8.04
CA ARG A 193 17.53 -0.72 -8.21
C ARG A 193 18.83 -0.67 -7.41
N ARG A 194 19.56 0.45 -7.46
CA ARG A 194 20.77 0.64 -6.64
C ARG A 194 20.46 0.54 -5.15
N PHE A 195 19.32 1.07 -4.71
CA PHE A 195 18.87 0.91 -3.34
C PHE A 195 18.67 -0.57 -2.99
N CYS A 196 17.93 -1.33 -3.81
CA CYS A 196 17.70 -2.75 -3.53
C CYS A 196 18.99 -3.59 -3.57
N GLU A 197 19.93 -3.27 -4.48
CA GLU A 197 21.25 -3.92 -4.57
C GLU A 197 22.14 -3.63 -3.35
N SER A 198 21.96 -2.49 -2.68
CA SER A 198 22.79 -2.11 -1.54
C SER A 198 22.24 -2.52 -0.17
N HIS A 199 21.00 -3.04 -0.08
CA HIS A 199 20.31 -3.28 1.19
C HIS A 199 19.96 -4.76 1.43
N GLY A 200 21.01 -5.57 1.55
CA GLY A 200 20.94 -6.96 2.05
C GLY A 200 20.09 -7.92 1.21
N ASP A 201 19.98 -9.16 1.68
CA ASP A 201 19.22 -10.23 1.01
C ASP A 201 17.95 -10.62 1.80
N ALA A 202 17.64 -9.93 2.90
CA ALA A 202 16.52 -10.28 3.78
C ALA A 202 15.16 -10.26 3.06
N TRP A 203 15.01 -9.34 2.10
CA TRP A 203 13.82 -9.26 1.25
C TRP A 203 13.61 -10.48 0.34
N GLN A 204 14.65 -11.27 0.05
CA GLN A 204 14.54 -12.44 -0.83
C GLN A 204 13.70 -13.56 -0.21
N THR A 205 13.61 -13.60 1.12
CA THR A 205 12.79 -14.58 1.84
C THR A 205 11.55 -13.98 2.49
N MET A 206 11.38 -12.65 2.40
CA MET A 206 10.31 -11.95 3.07
C MET A 206 8.94 -12.36 2.53
N THR A 207 8.00 -12.61 3.43
CA THR A 207 6.59 -12.90 3.15
C THR A 207 5.72 -11.66 3.37
N MET A 208 4.51 -11.66 2.81
CA MET A 208 3.52 -10.60 3.09
C MET A 208 3.18 -10.51 4.58
N ARG A 209 3.13 -11.66 5.27
CA ARG A 209 2.83 -11.71 6.71
C ARG A 209 3.91 -11.03 7.55
N GLU A 210 5.17 -11.27 7.26
CA GLU A 210 6.28 -10.63 7.99
C GLU A 210 6.26 -9.11 7.79
N ALA A 211 6.04 -8.64 6.56
CA ALA A 211 5.92 -7.23 6.26
C ALA A 211 4.73 -6.57 6.97
N ASP A 212 3.56 -7.22 6.96
CA ASP A 212 2.37 -6.73 7.69
C ASP A 212 2.63 -6.62 9.20
N VAL A 213 3.30 -7.60 9.81
CA VAL A 213 3.72 -7.52 11.22
C VAL A 213 4.66 -6.34 11.48
N ILE A 214 5.60 -6.05 10.58
CA ILE A 214 6.51 -4.90 10.69
C ILE A 214 5.74 -3.59 10.60
N TYR A 215 4.88 -3.45 9.58
CA TYR A 215 4.05 -2.28 9.35
C TYR A 215 3.17 -1.97 10.57
N TRP A 216 2.36 -2.95 11.00
CA TRP A 216 1.45 -2.79 12.13
C TRP A 216 2.14 -2.57 13.46
N ARG A 217 3.38 -3.04 13.64
CA ARG A 217 4.15 -2.76 14.87
C ARG A 217 4.43 -1.27 15.01
N GLY A 218 4.91 -0.62 13.96
CA GLY A 218 5.17 0.83 13.99
C GLY A 218 3.87 1.63 14.09
N TYR A 219 2.85 1.21 13.34
CA TYR A 219 1.52 1.83 13.38
C TYR A 219 0.91 1.79 14.79
N ASN A 220 0.89 0.63 15.44
CA ASN A 220 0.26 0.46 16.76
C ASN A 220 1.06 1.06 17.92
N ARG A 221 2.39 1.19 17.80
CA ARG A 221 3.22 1.74 18.89
C ARG A 221 3.01 3.23 19.08
N SER A 222 3.07 4.00 18.00
CA SER A 222 3.01 5.47 18.05
C SER A 222 2.48 6.09 16.75
N GLY A 223 2.00 5.28 15.81
CA GLY A 223 1.75 5.72 14.44
C GLY A 223 3.03 6.05 13.65
N LEU A 224 4.21 5.66 14.16
CA LEU A 224 5.51 5.99 13.58
C LEU A 224 6.41 4.75 13.48
N PRO A 225 7.03 4.48 12.31
CA PRO A 225 8.04 3.44 12.21
C PRO A 225 9.32 3.85 12.96
N THR A 226 10.14 2.88 13.38
CA THR A 226 11.56 3.15 13.63
C THR A 226 12.31 3.23 12.29
N ARG A 227 13.56 3.71 12.31
CA ARG A 227 14.42 3.67 11.11
C ARG A 227 14.62 2.25 10.57
N GLU A 228 14.75 1.26 11.46
CA GLU A 228 14.91 -0.15 11.08
C GLU A 228 13.62 -0.71 10.45
N GLU A 229 12.45 -0.42 11.05
CA GLU A 229 11.16 -0.83 10.49
C GLU A 229 10.91 -0.16 9.12
N ALA A 230 11.26 1.12 8.98
CA ALA A 230 11.16 1.82 7.70
C ALA A 230 12.07 1.21 6.63
N LEU A 231 13.29 0.80 6.99
CA LEU A 231 14.20 0.14 6.06
C LEU A 231 13.67 -1.24 5.65
N LEU A 232 13.17 -2.03 6.60
CA LEU A 232 12.58 -3.34 6.30
C LEU A 232 11.33 -3.22 5.40
N MET A 233 10.52 -2.17 5.55
CA MET A 233 9.41 -1.90 4.64
C MET A 233 9.87 -1.42 3.25
N ALA A 234 11.02 -0.75 3.14
CA ALA A 234 11.62 -0.48 1.84
C ALA A 234 12.16 -1.77 1.18
N GLU A 235 12.77 -2.65 1.97
CA GLU A 235 13.17 -3.99 1.52
C GLU A 235 11.97 -4.84 1.07
N TRP A 236 10.83 -4.76 1.75
CA TRP A 236 9.58 -5.36 1.28
C TRP A 236 9.20 -4.91 -0.14
N ASN A 237 9.29 -3.61 -0.43
CA ASN A 237 9.03 -3.08 -1.77
C ASN A 237 10.04 -3.58 -2.82
N CYS A 238 11.31 -3.81 -2.45
CA CYS A 238 12.26 -4.51 -3.30
C CYS A 238 11.78 -5.94 -3.62
N ALA A 239 11.27 -6.67 -2.62
CA ALA A 239 10.67 -7.99 -2.83
C ALA A 239 9.45 -7.93 -3.76
N MET A 240 8.63 -6.87 -3.63
CA MET A 240 7.45 -6.66 -4.45
C MET A 240 7.77 -6.37 -5.92
N GLY A 241 9.00 -5.93 -6.20
CA GLY A 241 9.58 -5.78 -7.52
C GLY A 241 10.44 -4.52 -7.67
N THR A 242 10.13 -3.45 -6.94
CA THR A 242 10.87 -2.17 -6.99
C THR A 242 10.42 -1.20 -5.89
N VAL A 243 11.34 -0.40 -5.37
CA VAL A 243 11.06 0.72 -4.46
C VAL A 243 10.77 2.05 -5.17
N ALA A 244 10.86 2.11 -6.50
CA ALA A 244 10.72 3.35 -7.26
C ALA A 244 9.36 4.02 -7.07
N CYS A 245 8.32 3.21 -6.93
CA CYS A 245 6.95 3.66 -6.70
C CYS A 245 6.83 4.46 -5.39
N ASP A 246 7.39 3.92 -4.30
CA ASP A 246 7.38 4.58 -3.01
C ASP A 246 8.36 5.76 -2.94
N MET A 247 9.53 5.67 -3.60
CA MET A 247 10.43 6.82 -3.75
C MET A 247 9.75 8.01 -4.40
N ALA A 248 9.03 7.79 -5.51
CA ALA A 248 8.28 8.83 -6.21
C ALA A 248 7.08 9.33 -5.38
N TYR A 249 6.35 8.42 -4.71
CA TYR A 249 5.29 8.77 -3.76
C TYR A 249 5.79 9.70 -2.67
N CYS A 250 6.93 9.37 -2.05
CA CYS A 250 7.55 10.17 -1.00
C CYS A 250 8.00 11.54 -1.50
N ALA A 251 8.71 11.57 -2.64
CA ALA A 251 9.21 12.80 -3.23
C ALA A 251 8.08 13.74 -3.70
N TYR A 252 6.94 13.18 -4.12
CA TYR A 252 5.75 13.93 -4.51
C TYR A 252 4.95 14.45 -3.31
N SER A 253 4.81 13.65 -2.26
CA SER A 253 3.80 13.89 -1.21
C SER A 253 4.32 14.71 -0.04
N PHE A 254 5.62 14.63 0.27
CA PHE A 254 6.17 15.11 1.53
C PHE A 254 7.42 16.00 1.34
N CYS A 255 7.69 16.82 2.35
CA CYS A 255 8.88 17.66 2.41
C CYS A 255 9.35 17.89 3.85
N GLU A 256 10.64 18.16 4.04
CA GLU A 256 11.14 18.72 5.29
C GLU A 256 10.89 20.23 5.31
N LEU A 257 10.23 20.72 6.37
CA LEU A 257 9.95 22.13 6.61
C LEU A 257 11.13 22.79 7.35
N ALA A 258 11.20 24.12 7.34
CA ALA A 258 12.31 24.87 7.94
C ALA A 258 12.48 24.66 9.46
N ASN A 259 11.43 24.26 10.16
CA ASN A 259 11.44 23.91 11.59
C ASN A 259 11.86 22.45 11.87
N GLY A 260 12.16 21.67 10.83
CA GLY A 260 12.52 20.25 10.92
C GLY A 260 11.33 19.28 11.01
N SER A 261 10.08 19.75 10.97
CA SER A 261 8.92 18.85 10.83
C SER A 261 8.70 18.45 9.38
N ILE A 262 7.90 17.40 9.15
CA ILE A 262 7.58 16.93 7.80
C ILE A 262 6.21 17.49 7.40
N GLY A 263 6.15 18.18 6.27
CA GLY A 263 4.92 18.70 5.67
C GLY A 263 4.34 17.73 4.63
N THR A 264 3.05 17.88 4.33
CA THR A 264 2.35 17.10 3.29
C THR A 264 1.62 18.01 2.29
N TYR A 265 1.80 17.77 0.99
CA TYR A 265 1.16 18.51 -0.10
C TYR A 265 1.31 20.03 0.04
N ASP A 266 0.21 20.78 0.24
CA ASP A 266 0.21 22.25 0.32
C ASP A 266 1.04 22.83 1.48
N ASP A 267 1.46 22.01 2.46
CA ASP A 267 2.43 22.45 3.47
C ASP A 267 3.82 22.70 2.85
N CYS A 268 4.08 22.04 1.70
CA CYS A 268 5.32 22.09 0.96
C CYS A 268 5.30 23.22 -0.07
N GLU A 269 6.26 24.13 0.04
CA GLU A 269 6.37 25.28 -0.84
C GLU A 269 6.45 24.86 -2.31
N GLY A 270 5.51 25.35 -3.11
CA GLY A 270 5.46 25.15 -4.57
C GLY A 270 4.91 23.79 -5.01
N TRP A 271 4.38 22.95 -4.10
CA TRP A 271 3.72 21.70 -4.48
C TRP A 271 2.51 21.95 -5.39
N ASP A 272 2.36 21.10 -6.42
CA ASP A 272 1.24 21.13 -7.37
C ASP A 272 0.59 19.74 -7.49
N PRO A 273 -0.75 19.63 -7.53
CA PRO A 273 -1.43 18.33 -7.58
C PRO A 273 -1.19 17.52 -8.87
N VAL A 274 -0.69 18.14 -9.95
CA VAL A 274 -0.39 17.47 -11.22
C VAL A 274 1.12 17.29 -11.39
N GLN A 275 1.89 18.34 -11.09
CA GLN A 275 3.34 18.41 -11.31
C GLN A 275 4.16 17.92 -10.11
N GLY A 276 3.56 17.73 -8.93
CA GLY A 276 4.27 17.29 -7.72
C GLY A 276 5.13 18.39 -7.11
N MET A 277 6.25 18.01 -6.51
CA MET A 277 7.17 18.95 -5.86
C MET A 277 7.99 19.73 -6.90
N PRO A 278 8.34 21.00 -6.69
CA PRO A 278 9.23 21.69 -7.63
C PRO A 278 10.61 21.02 -7.61
N ALA A 279 11.20 20.84 -8.80
CA ALA A 279 12.57 20.38 -8.91
C ALA A 279 13.49 21.42 -8.24
N PRO A 280 14.46 21.00 -7.40
CA PRO A 280 15.38 21.92 -6.78
C PRO A 280 16.19 22.67 -7.85
N VAL A 281 16.33 23.98 -7.69
CA VAL A 281 17.26 24.76 -8.50
C VAL A 281 18.67 24.36 -8.08
N LEU A 282 19.32 23.51 -8.88
CA LEU A 282 20.72 23.17 -8.67
C LEU A 282 21.53 24.46 -8.86
N ALA A 283 22.18 24.93 -7.79
CA ALA A 283 23.13 26.02 -7.90
C ALA A 283 24.25 25.57 -8.87
N ALA A 284 24.34 26.26 -10.00
CA ALA A 284 25.33 26.00 -11.05
C ALA A 284 26.76 26.29 -10.60
#